data_AF-Q38YU6-F1
#
_entry.id   AF-Q38YU6-F1
#
_cell.length_a   1.000
_cell.length_b   1.000
_cell.length_c   1.000
_cell.angle_alpha   90.00
_cell.angle_beta   90.00
_cell.angle_gamma   90.00
#
_symmetry.space_group_name_H-M   'P 1'
#
loop_
_entity.id
_entity.type
_entity.pdbx_description
1 polymer ?
#
loop_
_entity_poly.entity_id
_entity_poly.type
_entity_poly.pdbx_seq_one_letter_code
_entity_poly.pdbx_strand_id
1 'polypeptide(L)' 'MIYQVTTVFRGSELMPRGYWVQAISTDKTLNFNAYVWNVEPKMQFDYATGRGRVDSAMKVSDRYQGNRYTR' A
#
# COMPACT_ATOMS: atom_id res chain seq x y z
N MET A 1 -21.27 2.19 -7.63
CA MET A 1 -19.84 2.43 -7.36
C MET A 1 -19.08 2.35 -8.68
N ILE A 2 -18.17 3.27 -8.93
CA ILE A 2 -17.16 3.16 -10.00
C ILE A 2 -15.81 3.13 -9.29
N TYR A 3 -14.97 2.15 -9.60
CA TYR A 3 -13.66 1.99 -8.96
C TYR A 3 -12.60 1.54 -9.96
N GLN A 4 -11.35 1.88 -9.67
CA GLN A 4 -10.18 1.46 -10.43
C GLN A 4 -9.04 1.14 -9.45
N VAL A 5 -8.34 0.06 -9.70
CA VAL A 5 -7.10 -0.31 -9.00
C VAL A 5 -6.01 -0.49 -10.04
N THR A 6 -4.90 0.21 -9.87
CA THR A 6 -3.70 0.03 -10.68
C THR A 6 -2.57 -0.47 -9.80
N THR A 7 -2.08 -1.67 -10.10
CA THR A 7 -0.90 -2.23 -9.45
C THR A 7 0.34 -1.48 -9.92
N VAL A 8 1.19 -1.03 -8.99
CA VAL A 8 2.35 -0.20 -9.30
C VAL A 8 3.65 -0.98 -9.08
N PHE A 9 4.39 -1.19 -10.17
CA PHE A 9 5.74 -1.75 -10.19
C PHE A 9 6.76 -0.67 -10.54
N ARG A 10 8.01 -0.79 -10.07
CA ARG A 10 9.12 0.03 -10.56
C ARG A 10 10.02 -0.80 -11.47
N GLY A 11 10.09 -0.44 -12.75
CA GLY A 11 10.93 -1.14 -13.71
C GLY A 11 10.51 -2.61 -13.84
N SER A 12 11.46 -3.53 -13.64
CA SER A 12 11.29 -4.98 -13.77
C SER A 12 11.10 -5.70 -12.42
N GLU A 13 10.60 -5.00 -11.41
CA GLU A 13 10.30 -5.60 -10.10
C GLU A 13 9.26 -6.73 -10.22
N LEU A 14 9.45 -7.81 -9.46
CA LEU A 14 8.53 -8.94 -9.42
C LEU A 14 7.42 -8.78 -8.38
N MET A 15 7.53 -7.78 -7.50
CA MET A 15 6.51 -7.47 -6.50
C MET A 15 6.15 -5.99 -6.54
N PRO A 16 4.85 -5.66 -6.45
CA PRO A 16 4.42 -4.26 -6.53
C PRO A 16 4.85 -3.46 -5.31
N ARG A 17 5.19 -2.19 -5.54
CA ARG A 17 5.45 -1.20 -4.47
C ARG A 17 4.17 -0.78 -3.75
N GLY A 18 3.02 -1.01 -4.38
CA GLY A 18 1.73 -0.61 -3.86
C GLY A 18 0.67 -0.57 -4.95
N TYR A 19 -0.46 0.05 -4.61
CA TYR A 19 -1.65 0.09 -5.44
C TYR A 19 -2.20 1.50 -5.46
N TRP A 20 -2.44 2.03 -6.66
CA TRP A 20 -3.19 3.25 -6.86
C TRP A 20 -4.67 2.92 -6.94
N VAL A 21 -5.45 3.41 -5.98
CA VAL A 21 -6.87 3.07 -5.81
C VAL A 21 -7.71 4.33 -5.91
N GLN A 22 -8.74 4.27 -6.75
CA GLN A 22 -9.69 5.35 -6.96
C GLN A 22 -11.10 4.78 -6.88
N ALA A 23 -12.00 5.48 -6.18
CA ALA A 23 -13.41 5.11 -6.17
C ALA A 23 -14.32 6.32 -5.99
N ILE A 24 -15.49 6.27 -6.63
CA ILE A 24 -16.60 7.20 -6.43
C ILE A 24 -17.92 6.43 -6.34
N SER A 25 -18.72 6.73 -5.34
CA SER A 25 -20.07 6.17 -5.19
C SER A 25 -21.07 6.88 -6.11
N THR A 26 -22.15 6.19 -6.48
CA THR A 26 -23.18 6.73 -7.39
C THR A 26 -23.97 7.88 -6.78
N ASP A 27 -24.12 7.86 -5.45
CA ASP A 27 -24.69 8.93 -4.62
C ASP A 27 -23.66 10.00 -4.23
N LYS A 28 -22.40 9.87 -4.68
CA LYS A 28 -21.27 10.79 -4.44
C LYS A 28 -20.86 11.01 -2.98
N THR A 29 -21.37 10.22 -2.04
CA THR A 29 -21.01 10.30 -0.62
C THR A 29 -19.60 9.78 -0.32
N LEU A 30 -19.04 8.94 -1.20
CA LEU A 30 -17.67 8.47 -1.16
C LEU A 30 -16.94 8.89 -2.43
N ASN A 31 -15.79 9.55 -2.27
CA ASN A 31 -14.88 9.88 -3.36
C ASN A 31 -13.46 9.92 -2.82
N PHE A 32 -12.60 9.01 -3.29
CA PHE A 32 -11.20 9.02 -2.92
C PHE A 32 -10.29 8.64 -4.09
N ASN A 33 -9.05 9.13 -3.99
CA ASN A 33 -7.93 8.80 -4.85
C ASN A 33 -6.71 8.67 -3.93
N ALA A 34 -6.22 7.44 -3.76
CA ALA A 34 -5.23 7.11 -2.75
C ALA A 34 -4.17 6.14 -3.29
N TYR A 35 -2.99 6.16 -2.68
CA TYR A 35 -1.95 5.16 -2.90
C TYR A 35 -1.79 4.31 -1.65
N VAL A 36 -1.93 3.00 -1.81
CA VAL A 36 -1.77 2.01 -0.74
C VAL A 36 -0.38 1.40 -0.85
N TRP A 37 0.47 1.65 0.15
CA TRP A 37 1.83 1.12 0.21
C TRP A 37 1.83 -0.38 0.49
N ASN A 38 2.63 -1.15 -0.25
CA ASN A 38 2.83 -2.58 0.00
C ASN A 38 3.94 -2.79 1.04
N VAL A 39 3.69 -2.33 2.27
CA VAL A 39 4.62 -2.38 3.40
C VAL A 39 3.92 -2.99 4.61
N GLU A 40 4.70 -3.60 5.50
CA GLU A 40 4.21 -4.17 6.74
C GLU A 40 5.26 -4.01 7.84
N PRO A 41 4.91 -3.59 9.06
CA PRO A 41 5.87 -3.54 10.14
C PRO A 41 6.46 -4.91 10.44
N LYS A 42 7.72 -4.92 10.88
CA LYS A 42 8.47 -6.14 11.19
C LYS A 42 8.76 -7.04 9.98
N MET A 43 8.47 -6.58 8.77
CA MET A 43 8.74 -7.29 7.52
C MET A 43 9.50 -6.38 6.57
N GLN A 44 10.54 -6.91 5.94
CA GLN A 44 11.23 -6.24 4.85
C GLN A 44 11.00 -7.00 3.54
N PHE A 45 10.56 -6.28 2.51
CA PHE A 45 10.35 -6.82 1.18
C PHE A 45 11.46 -6.38 0.23
N ASP A 46 12.01 -7.35 -0.49
CA ASP A 46 12.79 -7.12 -1.71
C ASP A 46 11.84 -7.14 -2.91
N TYR A 47 11.44 -5.95 -3.37
CA TYR A 47 10.50 -5.82 -4.48
C TYR A 47 11.06 -6.31 -5.81
N ALA A 48 12.40 -6.34 -5.96
CA ALA A 48 13.02 -6.82 -7.19
C ALA A 48 12.78 -8.32 -7.36
N THR A 49 12.94 -9.10 -6.28
CA THR A 49 12.78 -10.56 -6.33
C THR A 49 11.43 -11.07 -5.84
N GLY A 50 10.65 -10.22 -5.16
CA GLY A 50 9.38 -10.56 -4.52
C GLY A 50 9.51 -11.36 -3.21
N ARG A 51 10.70 -11.44 -2.63
CA ARG A 51 10.93 -12.13 -1.37
C ARG A 51 10.69 -11.21 -0.18
N GLY A 52 10.11 -11.76 0.88
CA GLY A 52 9.99 -11.12 2.19
C GLY A 52 10.89 -11.79 3.22
N ARG A 53 11.35 -11.01 4.20
CA ARG A 53 11.99 -11.55 5.41
C ARG A 53 11.56 -10.78 6.65
N VAL A 54 11.47 -11.51 7.76
CA VAL A 54 11.22 -10.91 9.07
C VAL A 54 12.39 -9.98 9.41
N ASP A 55 12.05 -8.76 9.80
CA ASP A 55 12.98 -7.75 10.29
C ASP A 55 12.29 -7.00 11.42
N SER A 56 12.49 -7.45 12.65
CA SER A 56 11.85 -6.88 13.84
C SER A 56 12.12 -5.38 14.06
N ALA A 57 13.15 -4.82 13.41
CA ALA A 57 13.49 -3.40 13.49
C ALA A 57 12.77 -2.55 12.42
N MET A 58 12.16 -3.17 11.40
CA MET A 58 11.41 -2.44 10.37
C MET A 58 10.18 -1.75 10.97
N LYS A 59 10.11 -0.44 10.79
CA LYS A 59 8.97 0.41 11.17
C LYS A 59 8.31 1.02 9.94
N VAL A 60 6.97 0.98 9.90
CA VAL A 60 6.18 1.76 8.95
C VAL A 60 5.77 3.06 9.63
N SER A 61 6.25 4.18 9.10
CA SER A 61 5.78 5.49 9.55
C SER A 61 4.45 5.81 8.89
N ASP A 62 3.38 5.92 9.68
CA ASP A 62 2.12 6.47 9.19
C ASP A 62 1.75 7.73 9.98
N ARG A 63 1.22 8.73 9.27
CA ARG A 63 0.69 9.97 9.84
C ARG A 63 -0.84 9.91 10.03
N TYR A 64 -1.51 8.86 9.55
CA TYR A 64 -2.93 8.66 9.80
C TYR A 64 -3.18 8.21 11.24
N GLN A 65 -3.89 9.03 12.02
CA GLN A 65 -4.20 8.81 13.44
C GLN A 65 -4.95 7.49 13.74
N GLY A 66 -5.59 6.88 12.74
CA GLY A 66 -6.32 5.60 12.88
C GLY A 66 -5.48 4.34 12.60
N ASN A 67 -4.18 4.46 12.30
CA ASN A 67 -3.36 3.30 11.98
C ASN A 67 -3.01 2.50 13.25
N ARG A 68 -3.21 1.16 13.19
CA ARG A 68 -2.84 0.23 14.27
C ARG A 68 -1.32 0.08 14.44
N TYR A 69 -0.53 0.53 13.47
CA TYR A 69 0.93 0.40 13.46
C TYR A 69 1.67 1.57 14.13
N THR A 70 0.97 2.61 14.58
CA THR A 70 1.55 3.79 15.27
C THR A 70 1.43 3.74 16.80
N ARG A 71 1.31 2.55 17.39
CA ARG A 71 1.37 2.36 18.86
C ARG A 71 2.76 1.94 19.33
#